data_AF-A0A1S2HEA4-F1
#
_entry.id   AF-A0A1S2HEA4-F1
#
_cell.length_a   1.000
_cell.length_b   1.000
_cell.length_c   1.000
_cell.angle_alpha   90.00
_cell.angle_beta   90.00
_cell.angle_gamma   90.00
#
_symmetry.space_group_name_H-M   'P 1'
#
loop_
_entity.id
_entity.type
_entity.pdbx_description
1 polymer ?
#
loop_
_entity_poly.entity_id
_entity_poly.type
_entity_poly.pdbx_seq_one_letter_code
_entity_poly.pdbx_strand_id
1 'polypeptide(L)'
;MLTLLVVGTVALTFLVVLWVIPTSWLLPVALLVAALVPVSRLPLPEAITVISPGAVVILAWIIRRDRTGLTHPTRIVATIGLLLIGWLVIGVLSGISVERGLGWGTAFTLLVLVFTFERRIAALEARRLLDTWMWTGAALAVFGVVERLLGSNPLYGRIFASGEYPIFQYWSDYRITTTLGHPLNNALFLSVATVIAIARFVERGRASALLAAGLGLVGVFLTISRGGLVAVAVGVAVIVVGPLFRRSGTPDATSTSTRGLIALGVAGVGLVGVTLSPVFQERLSSSNGLASARARDELVPLVLSTSQHLGYLGSGPGTSNVLLQERGTPVVVENSWFQLLLSLGLPGVCLVAALIVTAAIMALRSGSLSAAAALAALSTSAAGFNWIESDRPGMLFLGVLVAAAMSERERQSERKTEAEAAAAESPRAGVAGVRPRRPARAPAVAAGVLLERGAGVT
;
A
#
# COMPACT_ATOMS: atom_id res chain seq x y z
N MET A 1 36.69 14.01 10.59
CA MET A 1 35.93 14.99 11.40
C MET A 1 34.84 15.70 10.59
N LEU A 2 35.15 16.33 9.44
CA LEU A 2 34.17 17.06 8.61
C LEU A 2 32.97 16.19 8.16
N THR A 3 33.20 14.97 7.66
CA THR A 3 32.14 14.06 7.21
C THR A 3 31.15 13.72 8.34
N LEU A 4 31.66 13.45 9.55
CA LEU A 4 30.82 13.17 10.71
C LEU A 4 29.99 14.39 11.13
N LEU A 5 30.56 15.59 11.04
CA LEU A 5 29.86 16.83 11.33
C LEU A 5 28.74 17.10 10.31
N VAL A 6 29.01 16.90 9.02
CA VAL A 6 28.00 17.04 7.95
C VAL A 6 26.87 16.02 8.14
N VAL A 7 27.20 14.74 8.35
CA VAL A 7 26.20 13.68 8.59
C VAL A 7 25.38 13.96 9.84
N GLY A 8 26.02 14.36 10.94
CA GLY A 8 25.35 14.72 12.19
C GLY A 8 24.41 15.92 12.03
N THR A 9 24.84 16.95 11.30
CA THR A 9 24.02 18.14 11.02
C THR A 9 22.81 17.80 10.15
N VAL A 10 23.00 16.99 9.11
CA VAL A 10 21.90 16.52 8.25
C VAL A 10 20.92 15.66 9.05
N ALA A 11 21.40 14.73 9.87
CA ALA A 11 20.57 13.89 10.72
C ALA A 11 19.77 14.71 11.74
N LEU A 12 20.42 15.66 12.43
CA LEU A 12 19.75 16.54 13.38
C LEU A 12 18.69 17.41 12.70
N THR A 13 19.03 18.00 11.55
CA THR A 13 18.10 18.80 10.76
C THR A 13 16.90 17.97 10.32
N PHE A 14 17.13 16.74 9.84
CA PHE A 14 16.08 15.81 9.47
C PHE A 14 15.15 15.53 10.66
N LEU A 15 15.70 15.24 11.85
CA LEU A 15 14.90 15.01 13.05
C LEU A 15 14.06 16.25 13.44
N VAL A 16 14.64 17.45 13.39
CA VAL A 16 13.90 18.70 13.68
C VAL A 16 12.77 18.90 12.68
N VAL A 17 13.02 18.70 11.39
CA VAL A 17 12.00 18.80 10.34
C VAL A 17 10.86 17.82 10.58
N LEU A 18 11.15 16.59 11.03
CA LEU A 18 10.13 15.61 11.38
C LEU A 18 9.20 16.06 12.51
N TRP A 19 9.61 16.96 13.40
CA TRP A 19 8.76 17.50 14.46
C TRP A 19 7.88 18.67 13.99
N VAL A 20 8.29 19.37 12.94
CA VAL A 20 7.55 20.49 12.35
C VAL A 20 6.46 20.03 11.38
N ILE A 21 6.73 18.96 10.62
CA ILE A 21 5.77 18.41 9.64
C ILE A 21 4.48 17.98 10.35
N PRO A 22 3.27 18.30 9.86
CA PRO A 22 2.04 17.80 10.48
C PRO A 22 2.00 16.26 10.49
N THR A 23 1.53 15.63 11.57
CA THR A 23 1.50 14.16 11.71
C THR A 23 0.87 13.45 10.51
N SER A 24 -0.15 14.08 9.92
CA SER A 24 -0.88 13.56 8.75
C SER A 24 -0.08 13.53 7.43
N TRP A 25 1.14 14.05 7.43
CA TRP A 25 2.09 13.99 6.31
C TRP A 25 3.25 13.02 6.55
N LEU A 26 3.43 12.47 7.75
CA LEU A 26 4.59 11.65 8.06
C LEU A 26 4.60 10.33 7.28
N LEU A 27 3.46 9.66 7.07
CA LEU A 27 3.40 8.47 6.21
C LEU A 27 3.77 8.76 4.74
N PRO A 28 3.20 9.82 4.08
CA PRO A 28 3.70 10.30 2.79
C PRO A 28 5.20 10.59 2.76
N VAL A 29 5.73 11.23 3.81
CA VAL A 29 7.17 11.57 3.89
C VAL A 29 8.00 10.30 4.03
N ALA A 30 7.57 9.31 4.80
CA ALA A 30 8.25 8.02 4.92
C ALA A 30 8.34 7.33 3.54
N LEU A 31 7.23 7.34 2.78
CA LEU A 31 7.19 6.82 1.41
C LEU A 31 8.16 7.58 0.49
N LEU A 32 8.16 8.91 0.53
CA LEU A 32 9.08 9.74 -0.26
C LEU A 32 10.54 9.45 0.07
N VAL A 33 10.87 9.33 1.35
CA VAL A 33 12.22 9.01 1.81
C VAL A 33 12.64 7.63 1.29
N ALA A 34 11.78 6.61 1.40
CA ALA A 34 12.09 5.28 0.88
C ALA A 34 12.19 5.22 -0.64
N ALA A 35 11.40 6.04 -1.36
CA ALA A 35 11.41 6.07 -2.82
C ALA A 35 12.59 6.86 -3.40
N LEU A 36 12.95 7.99 -2.77
CA LEU A 36 13.90 8.95 -3.31
C LEU A 36 15.32 8.77 -2.77
N VAL A 37 15.49 8.17 -1.59
CA VAL A 37 16.81 7.95 -0.99
C VAL A 37 17.22 6.49 -1.19
N PRO A 38 18.29 6.20 -1.97
CA PRO A 38 18.72 4.84 -2.26
C PRO A 38 19.51 4.22 -1.09
N VAL A 39 18.88 4.09 0.08
CA VAL A 39 19.54 3.66 1.34
C VAL A 39 20.26 2.32 1.17
N SER A 40 19.67 1.37 0.46
CA SER A 40 20.26 0.05 0.19
C SER A 40 21.46 0.07 -0.77
N ARG A 41 21.79 1.22 -1.36
CA ARG A 41 22.94 1.41 -2.27
C ARG A 41 24.00 2.33 -1.70
N LEU A 42 23.75 2.93 -0.54
CA LEU A 42 24.75 3.74 0.14
C LEU A 42 25.65 2.84 0.99
N PRO A 43 26.96 3.14 1.12
CA PRO A 43 27.89 2.41 1.96
C PRO A 43 27.65 2.74 3.44
N LEU A 44 26.47 2.35 3.94
CA LEU A 44 26.04 2.61 5.30
C LEU A 44 26.30 1.39 6.18
N PRO A 45 26.64 1.58 7.47
CA PRO A 45 26.69 0.49 8.44
C PRO A 45 25.38 -0.30 8.46
N GLU A 46 25.47 -1.62 8.67
CA GLU A 46 24.29 -2.50 8.64
C GLU A 46 23.18 -2.04 9.61
N ALA A 47 23.54 -1.49 10.77
CA ALA A 47 22.58 -0.94 11.73
C ALA A 47 21.64 0.13 11.12
N ILE A 48 22.15 0.96 10.20
CA ILE A 48 21.35 1.99 9.50
C ILE A 48 20.43 1.36 8.46
N THR A 49 20.81 0.20 7.89
CA THR A 49 19.93 -0.53 6.97
C THR A 49 18.72 -1.16 7.68
N VAL A 50 18.87 -1.49 8.98
CA VAL A 50 17.77 -1.96 9.84
C VAL A 50 16.86 -0.80 10.25
N ILE A 51 17.44 0.27 10.78
CA ILE A 51 16.71 1.50 11.14
C ILE A 51 16.89 2.53 10.01
N SER A 52 16.25 2.22 8.87
CA SER A 52 16.31 3.11 7.72
C SER A 52 15.73 4.51 8.04
N PRO A 53 16.11 5.55 7.31
CA PRO A 53 15.50 6.87 7.42
C PRO A 53 13.96 6.84 7.34
N GLY A 54 13.39 5.97 6.50
CA GLY A 54 11.94 5.74 6.45
C GLY A 54 11.38 5.19 7.77
N ALA A 55 12.08 4.23 8.40
CA ALA A 55 11.74 3.72 9.74
C ALA A 55 11.76 4.82 10.80
N VAL A 56 12.73 5.75 10.75
CA VAL A 56 12.78 6.91 11.66
C VAL A 56 11.53 7.80 11.50
N VAL A 57 11.07 8.02 10.26
CA VAL A 57 9.82 8.77 10.02
C VAL A 57 8.61 8.03 10.58
N ILE A 58 8.55 6.71 10.44
CA ILE A 58 7.47 5.88 11.02
C ILE A 58 7.49 5.94 12.55
N LEU A 59 8.66 5.87 13.19
CA LEU A 59 8.80 6.04 14.64
C LEU A 59 8.31 7.42 15.09
N ALA A 60 8.71 8.49 14.39
CA ALA A 60 8.23 9.83 14.67
C ALA A 60 6.70 9.92 14.52
N TRP A 61 6.12 9.26 13.51
CA TRP A 61 4.68 9.18 13.34
C TRP A 61 4.00 8.48 14.50
N ILE A 62 4.48 7.30 14.93
CA ILE A 62 3.94 6.55 16.07
C ILE A 62 3.97 7.39 17.36
N ILE A 63 5.09 8.08 17.61
CA ILE A 63 5.27 8.89 18.82
C ILE A 63 4.35 10.12 18.82
N ARG A 64 4.21 10.80 17.68
CA ARG A 64 3.46 12.06 17.55
C ARG A 64 1.96 11.88 17.33
N ARG A 65 1.52 10.66 17.07
CA ARG A 65 0.12 10.39 16.78
C ARG A 65 -0.71 10.43 18.05
N ASP A 66 -1.67 11.34 18.06
CA ASP A 66 -2.65 11.40 19.14
C ASP A 66 -3.46 10.10 19.17
N ARG A 67 -3.48 9.46 20.35
CA ARG A 67 -4.18 8.18 20.59
C ARG A 67 -5.58 8.40 21.16
N THR A 68 -5.95 9.65 21.48
CA THR A 68 -7.26 9.97 22.06
C THR A 68 -8.36 9.85 20.99
N GLY A 69 -9.50 9.26 21.36
CA GLY A 69 -10.68 9.16 20.48
C GLY A 69 -10.66 8.11 19.36
N LEU A 70 -9.55 7.39 19.15
CA LEU A 70 -9.46 6.39 18.05
C LEU A 70 -10.01 5.02 18.45
N THR A 71 -10.70 4.37 17.50
CA THR A 71 -11.26 3.02 17.65
C THR A 71 -10.18 1.93 17.59
N HIS A 72 -10.39 0.83 18.32
CA HIS A 72 -9.45 -0.31 18.35
C HIS A 72 -9.22 -0.90 16.95
N PRO A 73 -8.01 -1.44 16.65
CA PRO A 73 -7.75 -2.15 15.41
C PRO A 73 -8.75 -3.30 15.23
N THR A 74 -8.97 -3.71 13.98
CA THR A 74 -9.74 -4.93 13.73
C THR A 74 -9.02 -6.11 14.39
N ARG A 75 -9.69 -6.77 15.35
CA ARG A 75 -9.10 -7.86 16.14
C ARG A 75 -8.37 -8.89 15.28
N ILE A 76 -8.93 -9.21 14.10
CA ILE A 76 -8.34 -10.16 13.15
C ILE A 76 -6.95 -9.73 12.67
N VAL A 77 -6.77 -8.47 12.25
CA VAL A 77 -5.48 -8.01 11.72
C VAL A 77 -4.44 -7.93 12.83
N ALA A 78 -4.83 -7.46 14.02
CA ALA A 78 -3.96 -7.46 15.18
C ALA A 78 -3.55 -8.89 15.61
N THR A 79 -4.46 -9.87 15.57
CA THR A 79 -4.15 -11.28 15.83
C THR A 79 -3.16 -11.83 14.81
N ILE A 80 -3.36 -11.57 13.51
CA ILE A 80 -2.40 -12.00 12.47
C ILE A 80 -1.03 -11.35 12.71
N GLY A 81 -0.99 -10.05 13.03
CA GLY A 81 0.25 -9.34 13.37
C GLY A 81 0.96 -9.95 14.58
N LEU A 82 0.23 -10.30 15.64
CA LEU A 82 0.79 -10.92 16.84
C LEU A 82 1.33 -12.33 16.55
N LEU A 83 0.59 -13.14 15.78
CA LEU A 83 1.05 -14.45 15.34
C LEU A 83 2.31 -14.35 14.46
N LEU A 84 2.38 -13.34 13.58
CA LEU A 84 3.59 -13.05 12.80
C LEU A 84 4.77 -12.69 13.70
N ILE A 85 4.59 -11.81 14.69
CA ILE A 85 5.66 -11.48 15.63
C ILE A 85 6.12 -12.73 16.39
N GLY A 86 5.20 -13.53 16.92
CA GLY A 86 5.53 -14.78 17.61
C GLY A 86 6.31 -15.73 16.70
N TRP A 87 5.88 -15.87 15.44
CA TRP A 87 6.57 -16.70 14.45
C TRP A 87 7.96 -16.15 14.09
N LEU A 88 8.12 -14.84 13.95
CA LEU A 88 9.42 -14.21 13.73
C LEU A 88 10.36 -14.47 14.90
N VAL A 89 9.89 -14.35 16.15
CA VAL A 89 10.71 -14.66 17.34
C VAL A 89 11.15 -16.12 17.33
N ILE A 90 10.23 -17.06 17.07
CA ILE A 90 10.57 -18.49 16.95
C ILE A 90 11.61 -18.69 15.85
N GLY A 91 11.38 -18.13 14.67
CA GLY A 91 12.30 -18.25 13.52
C GLY A 91 13.68 -17.62 13.76
N VAL A 92 13.78 -16.55 14.55
CA VAL A 92 15.08 -15.99 14.96
C VAL A 92 15.81 -16.95 15.90
N LEU A 93 15.10 -17.52 16.89
CA LEU A 93 15.68 -18.42 17.88
C LEU A 93 16.07 -19.78 17.30
N SER A 94 15.35 -20.26 16.29
CA SER A 94 15.60 -21.54 15.62
C SER A 94 16.36 -21.40 14.29
N GLY A 95 16.71 -20.18 13.89
CA GLY A 95 17.28 -19.90 12.57
C GLY A 95 18.78 -20.15 12.48
N ILE A 96 19.29 -20.24 11.25
CA ILE A 96 20.72 -20.46 10.96
C ILE A 96 21.60 -19.23 11.25
N SER A 97 20.99 -18.04 11.33
CA SER A 97 21.70 -16.78 11.61
C SER A 97 20.83 -15.85 12.46
N VAL A 98 21.15 -15.79 13.76
CA VAL A 98 20.42 -14.93 14.73
C VAL A 98 20.58 -13.45 14.37
N GLU A 99 21.77 -13.01 13.99
CA GLU A 99 22.05 -11.60 13.65
C GLU A 99 21.20 -11.13 12.46
N ARG A 100 21.20 -11.88 11.35
CA ARG A 100 20.37 -11.56 10.18
C ARG A 100 18.88 -11.65 10.51
N GLY A 101 18.49 -12.68 11.26
CA GLY A 101 17.13 -12.87 11.76
C GLY A 101 16.62 -11.67 12.55
N LEU A 102 17.43 -11.16 13.49
CA LEU A 102 17.12 -9.97 14.27
C LEU A 102 17.00 -8.73 13.38
N GLY A 103 17.99 -8.46 12.53
CA GLY A 103 17.99 -7.28 11.65
C GLY A 103 16.77 -7.27 10.71
N TRP A 104 16.48 -8.40 10.06
CA TRP A 104 15.33 -8.53 9.16
C TRP A 104 14.00 -8.49 9.94
N GLY A 105 13.90 -9.24 11.03
CA GLY A 105 12.68 -9.33 11.86
C GLY A 105 12.31 -7.99 12.49
N THR A 106 13.29 -7.23 12.98
CA THR A 106 13.09 -5.86 13.49
C THR A 106 12.62 -4.93 12.38
N ALA A 107 13.27 -4.95 11.20
CA ALA A 107 12.86 -4.12 10.07
C ALA A 107 11.43 -4.45 9.62
N PHE A 108 11.09 -5.73 9.46
CA PHE A 108 9.74 -6.17 9.08
C PHE A 108 8.69 -5.77 10.13
N THR A 109 9.02 -5.93 11.41
CA THR A 109 8.11 -5.53 12.50
C THR A 109 7.86 -4.02 12.49
N LEU A 110 8.91 -3.21 12.37
CA LEU A 110 8.81 -1.76 12.40
C LEU A 110 8.17 -1.18 11.12
N LEU A 111 8.51 -1.72 9.96
CA LEU A 111 8.10 -1.18 8.66
C LEU A 111 6.78 -1.77 8.14
N VAL A 112 6.34 -2.93 8.66
CA VAL A 112 5.11 -3.60 8.21
C VAL A 112 4.15 -3.85 9.38
N LEU A 113 4.57 -4.59 10.40
CA LEU A 113 3.64 -5.09 11.42
C LEU A 113 3.15 -4.01 12.38
N VAL A 114 3.89 -2.91 12.57
CA VAL A 114 3.46 -1.84 13.47
C VAL A 114 2.07 -1.31 13.11
N PHE A 115 1.74 -1.23 11.83
CA PHE A 115 0.44 -0.77 11.35
C PHE A 115 -0.72 -1.70 11.71
N THR A 116 -0.46 -2.96 12.03
CA THR A 116 -1.49 -3.93 12.46
C THR A 116 -1.98 -3.67 13.88
N PHE A 117 -1.17 -3.00 14.70
CA PHE A 117 -1.48 -2.66 16.10
C PHE A 117 -1.97 -1.22 16.26
N GLU A 118 -1.70 -0.38 15.26
CA GLU A 118 -2.13 1.00 15.27
C GLU A 118 -3.66 1.11 15.19
N ARG A 119 -4.20 2.01 16.02
CA ARG A 119 -5.61 2.38 15.93
C ARG A 119 -5.87 2.98 14.55
N ARG A 120 -7.06 2.75 14.01
CA ARG A 120 -7.36 2.91 12.57
C ARG A 120 -6.77 4.19 11.98
N ILE A 121 -6.20 4.09 10.79
CA ILE A 121 -5.53 5.20 10.12
C ILE A 121 -6.57 6.22 9.63
N ALA A 122 -6.31 7.51 9.85
CA ALA A 122 -7.26 8.54 9.47
C ALA A 122 -7.41 8.56 7.94
N ALA A 123 -8.64 8.76 7.45
CA ALA A 123 -8.96 8.81 6.02
C ALA A 123 -8.04 9.76 5.25
N LEU A 124 -7.75 10.92 5.85
CA LEU A 124 -6.90 11.96 5.28
C LEU A 124 -5.44 11.49 5.12
N GLU A 125 -4.90 10.74 6.09
CA GLU A 125 -3.53 10.22 6.05
C GLU A 125 -3.38 9.21 4.91
N ALA A 126 -4.28 8.23 4.85
CA ALA A 126 -4.29 7.23 3.79
C ALA A 126 -4.52 7.86 2.42
N ARG A 127 -5.38 8.89 2.33
CA ARG A 127 -5.58 9.65 1.10
C ARG A 127 -4.31 10.34 0.64
N ARG A 128 -3.65 11.10 1.52
CA ARG A 128 -2.40 11.80 1.21
C ARG A 128 -1.29 10.83 0.84
N LEU A 129 -1.19 9.70 1.53
CA LEU A 129 -0.22 8.65 1.24
C LEU A 129 -0.38 8.12 -0.19
N LEU A 130 -1.59 7.70 -0.56
CA LEU A 130 -1.86 7.17 -1.90
C LEU A 130 -1.70 8.24 -2.99
N ASP A 131 -2.17 9.47 -2.73
CA ASP A 131 -2.03 10.58 -3.68
C ASP A 131 -0.53 10.94 -3.86
N THR A 132 0.27 10.88 -2.79
CA THR A 132 1.73 11.07 -2.84
C THR A 132 2.41 9.96 -3.62
N TRP A 133 2.03 8.70 -3.41
CA TRP A 133 2.59 7.57 -4.18
C TRP A 133 2.33 7.73 -5.67
N MET A 134 1.09 8.03 -6.04
CA MET A 134 0.69 8.28 -7.43
C MET A 134 1.58 9.36 -8.08
N TRP A 135 1.71 10.52 -7.44
CA TRP A 135 2.48 11.63 -8.00
C TRP A 135 3.99 11.39 -7.98
N THR A 136 4.50 10.72 -6.96
CA THR A 136 5.92 10.31 -6.90
C THR A 136 6.23 9.34 -8.03
N GLY A 137 5.34 8.36 -8.29
CA GLY A 137 5.50 7.44 -9.41
C GLY A 137 5.48 8.15 -10.76
N ALA A 138 4.57 9.12 -10.96
CA ALA A 138 4.55 9.93 -12.17
C ALA A 138 5.84 10.75 -12.35
N ALA A 139 6.34 11.37 -11.28
CA ALA A 139 7.59 12.12 -11.31
C ALA A 139 8.80 11.22 -11.60
N LEU A 140 8.89 10.04 -10.97
CA LEU A 140 9.95 9.06 -11.23
C LEU A 140 9.87 8.49 -12.65
N ALA A 141 8.68 8.34 -13.22
CA ALA A 141 8.53 7.93 -14.62
C ALA A 141 9.03 9.00 -15.59
N VAL A 142 8.72 10.28 -15.34
CA VAL A 142 9.29 11.40 -16.13
C VAL A 142 10.81 11.43 -16.00
N PHE A 143 11.34 11.28 -14.79
CA PHE A 143 12.79 11.14 -14.58
C PHE A 143 13.35 9.94 -15.35
N GLY A 144 12.67 8.80 -15.34
CA GLY A 144 13.04 7.60 -16.10
C GLY A 144 13.08 7.84 -17.62
N VAL A 145 12.17 8.65 -18.18
CA VAL A 145 12.23 9.05 -19.59
C VAL A 145 13.52 9.82 -19.87
N VAL A 146 13.85 10.82 -19.04
CA VAL A 146 15.09 11.60 -19.17
C VAL A 146 16.31 10.69 -19.05
N GLU A 147 16.31 9.80 -18.05
CA GLU A 147 17.37 8.82 -17.82
C GLU A 147 17.58 7.89 -19.04
N ARG A 148 16.50 7.36 -19.65
CA ARG A 148 16.58 6.54 -20.86
C ARG A 148 17.12 7.33 -22.05
N LEU A 149 16.73 8.59 -22.23
CA LEU A 149 17.24 9.44 -23.30
C LEU A 149 18.74 9.73 -23.15
N LEU A 150 19.21 9.88 -21.91
CA LEU A 150 20.63 10.10 -21.60
C LEU A 150 21.46 8.82 -21.62
N GLY A 151 20.83 7.63 -21.65
CA GLY A 151 21.51 6.34 -21.50
C GLY A 151 22.27 6.19 -20.18
N SER A 152 21.98 7.02 -19.19
CA SER A 152 22.67 7.07 -17.90
C SER A 152 21.80 7.75 -16.85
N ASN A 153 22.01 7.40 -15.57
CA ASN A 153 21.30 8.02 -14.46
C ASN A 153 22.03 9.30 -14.02
N PRO A 154 21.49 10.50 -14.32
CA PRO A 154 22.20 11.75 -14.09
C PRO A 154 22.33 12.10 -12.60
N LEU A 155 21.44 11.58 -11.75
CA LEU A 155 21.36 11.95 -10.33
C LEU A 155 22.17 10.99 -9.45
N TYR A 156 21.98 9.69 -9.64
CA TYR A 156 22.55 8.65 -8.79
C TYR A 156 23.52 7.72 -9.52
N GLY A 157 23.76 7.90 -10.82
CA GLY A 157 24.63 7.00 -11.60
C GLY A 157 26.03 6.82 -11.00
N ARG A 158 26.64 7.90 -10.50
CA ARG A 158 27.94 7.82 -9.80
C ARG A 158 27.87 7.01 -8.50
N ILE A 159 26.82 7.21 -7.72
CA ILE A 159 26.61 6.49 -6.46
C ILE A 159 26.41 5.00 -6.75
N PHE A 160 25.57 4.66 -7.73
CA PHE A 160 25.31 3.28 -8.13
C PHE A 160 26.53 2.59 -8.75
N ALA A 161 27.42 3.33 -9.40
CA ALA A 161 28.68 2.80 -9.93
C ALA A 161 29.76 2.61 -8.84
N SER A 162 29.63 3.29 -7.69
CA SER A 162 30.60 3.23 -6.59
C SER A 162 30.27 2.19 -5.51
N GLY A 163 29.11 1.55 -5.57
CA GLY A 163 28.68 0.54 -4.60
C GLY A 163 29.44 -0.78 -4.74
N GLU A 164 29.35 -1.63 -3.72
CA GLU A 164 29.96 -2.98 -3.69
C GLU A 164 29.50 -3.86 -4.87
N TYR A 165 28.25 -3.71 -5.28
CA TYR A 165 27.66 -4.34 -6.45
C TYR A 165 27.28 -3.27 -7.46
N PRO A 166 28.25 -2.77 -8.24
CA PRO A 166 28.04 -1.62 -9.10
C PRO A 166 27.04 -1.95 -10.21
N ILE A 167 26.07 -1.06 -10.41
CA ILE A 167 24.99 -1.25 -11.38
C ILE A 167 25.47 -0.72 -12.72
N PHE A 168 26.20 -1.56 -13.44
CA PHE A 168 26.59 -1.29 -14.81
C PHE A 168 25.56 -1.90 -15.77
N GLN A 169 25.09 -1.10 -16.72
CA GLN A 169 24.17 -1.58 -17.75
C GLN A 169 24.95 -2.11 -18.95
N TYR A 170 25.35 -3.38 -18.87
CA TYR A 170 25.98 -4.09 -19.98
C TYR A 170 24.97 -4.76 -20.94
N TRP A 171 23.68 -4.46 -20.78
CA TRP A 171 22.60 -5.10 -21.54
C TRP A 171 22.47 -4.41 -22.91
N SER A 172 21.96 -5.13 -23.92
CA SER A 172 21.66 -4.56 -25.24
C SER A 172 20.68 -3.38 -25.18
N ASP A 173 19.91 -3.27 -24.09
CA ASP A 173 18.94 -2.22 -23.84
C ASP A 173 19.05 -1.60 -22.44
N TYR A 174 19.08 -0.26 -22.43
CA TYR A 174 19.11 0.54 -21.22
C TYR A 174 17.81 0.49 -20.38
N ARG A 175 17.84 -0.06 -19.17
CA ARG A 175 16.66 -0.15 -18.29
C ARG A 175 16.72 0.93 -17.21
N ILE A 176 15.66 1.70 -17.03
CA ILE A 176 15.71 2.80 -16.05
C ILE A 176 15.95 2.28 -14.62
N THR A 177 16.81 2.99 -13.89
CA THR A 177 17.19 2.73 -12.49
C THR A 177 16.55 3.73 -11.54
N THR A 178 16.21 4.94 -12.00
CA THR A 178 15.63 6.03 -11.22
C THR A 178 16.37 6.27 -9.89
N THR A 179 15.69 6.76 -8.86
CA THR A 179 16.21 6.83 -7.49
C THR A 179 16.25 5.47 -6.80
N LEU A 180 15.49 4.48 -7.27
CA LEU A 180 15.39 3.15 -6.64
C LEU A 180 16.55 2.20 -6.99
N GLY A 181 17.42 2.60 -7.91
CA GLY A 181 18.65 1.91 -8.30
C GLY A 181 18.47 0.65 -9.15
N HIS A 182 17.34 -0.05 -9.05
CA HIS A 182 17.14 -1.32 -9.75
C HIS A 182 15.87 -1.32 -10.63
N PRO A 183 15.94 -1.80 -11.88
CA PRO A 183 14.77 -1.86 -12.76
C PRO A 183 13.59 -2.65 -12.18
N LEU A 184 13.84 -3.69 -11.38
CA LEU A 184 12.76 -4.46 -10.75
C LEU A 184 12.13 -3.72 -9.56
N ASN A 185 12.92 -2.94 -8.80
CA ASN A 185 12.40 -2.04 -7.77
C ASN A 185 11.52 -0.96 -8.40
N ASN A 186 11.97 -0.38 -9.52
CA ASN A 186 11.16 0.55 -10.31
C ASN A 186 9.86 -0.08 -10.80
N ALA A 187 9.93 -1.29 -11.33
CA ALA A 187 8.74 -1.98 -11.84
C ALA A 187 7.71 -2.20 -10.72
N LEU A 188 8.16 -2.58 -9.52
CA LEU A 188 7.31 -2.71 -8.34
C LEU A 188 6.68 -1.37 -7.94
N PHE A 189 7.49 -0.34 -7.76
CA PHE A 189 7.00 0.96 -7.30
C PHE A 189 6.06 1.63 -8.31
N LEU A 190 6.45 1.63 -9.59
CA LEU A 190 5.71 2.27 -10.68
C LEU A 190 4.43 1.50 -11.03
N SER A 191 4.42 0.16 -10.95
CA SER A 191 3.19 -0.62 -11.16
C SER A 191 2.15 -0.32 -10.08
N VAL A 192 2.58 -0.26 -8.81
CA VAL A 192 1.73 0.15 -7.70
C VAL A 192 1.22 1.58 -7.90
N ALA A 193 2.10 2.54 -8.21
CA ALA A 193 1.70 3.93 -8.44
C ALA A 193 0.70 4.07 -9.60
N THR A 194 0.91 3.33 -10.69
CA THR A 194 0.03 3.29 -11.86
C THR A 194 -1.35 2.76 -11.49
N VAL A 195 -1.41 1.65 -10.74
CA VAL A 195 -2.68 1.05 -10.31
C VAL A 195 -3.42 1.97 -9.33
N ILE A 196 -2.72 2.65 -8.41
CA ILE A 196 -3.30 3.68 -7.56
C ILE A 196 -3.90 4.80 -8.43
N ALA A 197 -3.19 5.28 -9.45
CA ALA A 197 -3.65 6.33 -10.34
C ALA A 197 -4.93 5.94 -11.10
N ILE A 198 -4.96 4.72 -11.66
CA ILE A 198 -6.14 4.17 -12.33
C ILE A 198 -7.31 4.06 -11.35
N ALA A 199 -7.08 3.50 -10.16
CA ALA A 199 -8.13 3.38 -9.15
C ALA A 199 -8.66 4.75 -8.70
N ARG A 200 -7.80 5.76 -8.58
CA ARG A 200 -8.20 7.14 -8.28
C ARG A 200 -9.04 7.76 -9.38
N PHE A 201 -8.74 7.48 -10.65
CA PHE A 201 -9.59 7.89 -11.76
C PHE A 201 -10.97 7.24 -11.68
N VAL A 202 -11.04 5.93 -11.40
CA VAL A 202 -12.33 5.23 -11.24
C VAL A 202 -13.11 5.79 -10.05
N GLU A 203 -12.45 5.99 -8.90
CA GLU A 203 -13.05 6.49 -7.67
C GLU A 203 -13.55 7.95 -7.78
N ARG A 204 -12.81 8.83 -8.46
CA ARG A 204 -13.03 10.29 -8.40
C ARG A 204 -13.24 10.98 -9.75
N GLY A 205 -13.03 10.29 -10.88
CA GLY A 205 -13.18 10.84 -12.22
C GLY A 205 -12.17 11.93 -12.61
N ARG A 206 -11.05 12.05 -11.88
CA ARG A 206 -10.06 13.12 -12.09
C ARG A 206 -9.12 12.82 -13.26
N ALA A 207 -9.12 13.66 -14.29
CA ALA A 207 -8.22 13.52 -15.45
C ALA A 207 -6.73 13.53 -15.08
N SER A 208 -6.34 14.26 -14.02
CA SER A 208 -4.96 14.26 -13.52
C SER A 208 -4.48 12.87 -13.10
N ALA A 209 -5.40 12.00 -12.63
CA ALA A 209 -5.07 10.63 -12.26
C ALA A 209 -4.86 9.74 -13.51
N LEU A 210 -5.55 10.00 -14.61
CA LEU A 210 -5.25 9.34 -15.89
C LEU A 210 -3.88 9.76 -16.44
N LEU A 211 -3.53 11.05 -16.34
CA LEU A 211 -2.20 11.52 -16.73
C LEU A 211 -1.12 10.81 -15.90
N ALA A 212 -1.29 10.75 -14.58
CA ALA A 212 -0.37 10.03 -13.69
C ALA A 212 -0.31 8.53 -14.02
N ALA A 213 -1.44 7.90 -14.37
CA ALA A 213 -1.48 6.50 -14.81
C ALA A 213 -0.71 6.29 -16.12
N GLY A 214 -0.90 7.16 -17.11
CA GLY A 214 -0.19 7.11 -18.38
C GLY A 214 1.33 7.27 -18.21
N LEU A 215 1.75 8.27 -17.43
CA LEU A 215 3.17 8.47 -17.09
C LEU A 215 3.73 7.26 -16.33
N GLY A 216 3.04 6.78 -15.30
CA GLY A 216 3.44 5.60 -14.53
C GLY A 216 3.60 4.36 -15.42
N LEU A 217 2.68 4.15 -16.34
CA LEU A 217 2.72 3.03 -17.28
C LEU A 217 3.93 3.14 -18.22
N VAL A 218 4.21 4.32 -18.79
CA VAL A 218 5.46 4.59 -19.54
C VAL A 218 6.68 4.26 -18.70
N GLY A 219 6.70 4.67 -17.43
CA GLY A 219 7.76 4.29 -16.49
C GLY A 219 7.91 2.77 -16.36
N VAL A 220 6.80 2.03 -16.15
CA VAL A 220 6.81 0.56 -16.08
C VAL A 220 7.39 -0.04 -17.37
N PHE A 221 7.02 0.46 -18.54
CA PHE A 221 7.58 0.02 -19.81
C PHE A 221 9.10 0.19 -19.89
N LEU A 222 9.61 1.36 -19.47
CA LEU A 222 11.03 1.68 -19.48
C LEU A 222 11.86 0.81 -18.54
N THR A 223 11.22 0.13 -17.56
CA THR A 223 11.91 -0.88 -16.74
C THR A 223 12.17 -2.20 -17.47
N ILE A 224 11.47 -2.43 -18.60
CA ILE A 224 11.48 -3.66 -19.38
C ILE A 224 11.22 -4.88 -18.46
N SER A 225 10.28 -4.74 -17.52
CA SER A 225 9.94 -5.78 -16.55
C SER A 225 8.56 -6.39 -16.82
N ARG A 226 8.55 -7.66 -17.21
CA ARG A 226 7.30 -8.44 -17.38
C ARG A 226 6.48 -8.49 -16.09
N GLY A 227 7.15 -8.67 -14.95
CA GLY A 227 6.48 -8.73 -13.64
C GLY A 227 5.73 -7.46 -13.28
N GLY A 228 6.28 -6.28 -13.63
CA GLY A 228 5.61 -4.99 -13.40
C GLY A 228 4.33 -4.83 -14.23
N LEU A 229 4.33 -5.29 -15.48
CA LEU A 229 3.16 -5.22 -16.36
C LEU A 229 2.06 -6.19 -15.92
N VAL A 230 2.43 -7.41 -15.54
CA VAL A 230 1.50 -8.38 -14.96
C VAL A 230 0.90 -7.83 -13.65
N ALA A 231 1.71 -7.17 -12.82
CA ALA A 231 1.23 -6.51 -11.61
C ALA A 231 0.20 -5.40 -11.89
N VAL A 232 0.41 -4.57 -12.93
CA VAL A 232 -0.59 -3.59 -13.37
C VAL A 232 -1.88 -4.29 -13.82
N ALA A 233 -1.78 -5.34 -14.63
CA ALA A 233 -2.94 -6.09 -15.12
C ALA A 233 -3.76 -6.71 -13.96
N VAL A 234 -3.10 -7.33 -12.99
CA VAL A 234 -3.76 -7.88 -11.78
C VAL A 234 -4.41 -6.77 -10.96
N GLY A 235 -3.73 -5.64 -10.75
CA GLY A 235 -4.30 -4.49 -10.07
C GLY A 235 -5.55 -3.94 -10.77
N VAL A 236 -5.53 -3.84 -12.10
CA VAL A 236 -6.69 -3.41 -12.90
C VAL A 236 -7.84 -4.41 -12.81
N ALA A 237 -7.56 -5.72 -12.80
CA ALA A 237 -8.59 -6.73 -12.56
C ALA A 237 -9.27 -6.53 -11.21
N VAL A 238 -8.52 -6.21 -10.15
CA VAL A 238 -9.10 -5.87 -8.84
C VAL A 238 -9.94 -4.59 -8.89
N ILE A 239 -9.56 -3.58 -9.69
CA ILE A 239 -10.34 -2.36 -9.88
C ILE A 239 -11.67 -2.65 -10.59
N VAL A 240 -11.67 -3.53 -11.60
CA VAL A 240 -12.86 -3.88 -12.39
C VAL A 240 -13.82 -4.77 -11.59
N VAL A 241 -13.30 -5.77 -10.87
CA VAL A 241 -14.12 -6.73 -10.10
C VAL A 241 -14.48 -6.16 -8.72
N GLY A 242 -13.64 -5.29 -8.15
CA GLY A 242 -13.81 -4.70 -6.81
C GLY A 242 -15.19 -4.09 -6.52
N PRO A 243 -15.81 -3.34 -7.45
CA PRO A 243 -17.18 -2.84 -7.30
C PRO A 243 -18.23 -3.92 -7.01
N LEU A 244 -18.06 -5.17 -7.48
CA LEU A 244 -18.99 -6.27 -7.21
C LEU A 244 -19.03 -6.66 -5.73
N PHE A 245 -17.97 -6.36 -4.98
CA PHE A 245 -17.89 -6.63 -3.54
C PHE A 245 -18.45 -5.48 -2.68
N ARG A 246 -18.91 -4.38 -3.29
CA ARG A 246 -19.60 -3.31 -2.57
C ARG A 246 -21.06 -3.69 -2.38
N ARG A 247 -21.59 -3.52 -1.16
CA ARG A 247 -23.03 -3.73 -0.90
C ARG A 247 -23.84 -2.79 -1.80
N SER A 248 -24.69 -3.39 -2.64
CA SER A 248 -25.68 -2.77 -3.51
C SER A 248 -26.45 -1.69 -2.76
N GLY A 249 -26.44 -0.46 -3.25
CA GLY A 249 -27.11 0.67 -2.59
C GLY A 249 -26.51 2.05 -2.87
N THR A 250 -25.36 2.15 -3.56
CA THR A 250 -24.84 3.45 -3.99
C THR A 250 -25.32 3.81 -5.39
N PRO A 251 -26.00 4.95 -5.60
CA PRO A 251 -26.55 5.37 -6.90
C PRO A 251 -25.52 5.60 -8.02
N ASP A 252 -24.22 5.60 -7.73
CA ASP A 252 -23.12 5.84 -8.70
C ASP A 252 -22.55 4.58 -9.40
N ALA A 253 -23.27 3.46 -9.37
CA ALA A 253 -22.78 2.19 -9.93
C ALA A 253 -22.50 2.25 -11.45
N THR A 254 -23.32 2.99 -12.21
CA THR A 254 -23.21 3.13 -13.68
C THR A 254 -22.01 3.96 -14.12
N SER A 255 -21.74 5.07 -13.44
CA SER A 255 -20.56 5.92 -13.67
C SER A 255 -19.26 5.19 -13.35
N THR A 256 -19.27 4.37 -12.28
CA THR A 256 -18.11 3.56 -11.88
C THR A 256 -17.80 2.47 -12.92
N SER A 257 -18.82 1.82 -13.47
CA SER A 257 -18.66 0.78 -14.51
C SER A 257 -18.03 1.35 -15.79
N THR A 258 -18.50 2.50 -16.27
CA THR A 258 -17.98 3.15 -17.48
C THR A 258 -16.51 3.56 -17.30
N ARG A 259 -16.15 4.13 -16.15
CA ARG A 259 -14.75 4.46 -15.85
C ARG A 259 -13.87 3.21 -15.70
N GLY A 260 -14.44 2.12 -15.19
CA GLY A 260 -13.79 0.81 -15.15
C GLY A 260 -13.46 0.27 -16.54
N LEU A 261 -14.35 0.44 -17.52
CA LEU A 261 -14.08 0.08 -18.91
C LEU A 261 -12.98 0.94 -19.54
N ILE A 262 -12.97 2.25 -19.28
CA ILE A 262 -11.88 3.14 -19.73
C ILE A 262 -10.54 2.69 -19.10
N ALA A 263 -10.52 2.38 -17.81
CA ALA A 263 -9.35 1.87 -17.11
C ALA A 263 -8.86 0.55 -17.72
N LEU A 264 -9.77 -0.37 -18.04
CA LEU A 264 -9.46 -1.62 -18.73
C LEU A 264 -8.89 -1.36 -20.13
N GLY A 265 -9.45 -0.39 -20.87
CA GLY A 265 -8.95 0.03 -22.17
C GLY A 265 -7.51 0.56 -22.09
N VAL A 266 -7.22 1.46 -21.15
CA VAL A 266 -5.85 1.99 -20.94
C VAL A 266 -4.87 0.87 -20.59
N ALA A 267 -5.24 -0.03 -19.69
CA ALA A 267 -4.41 -1.17 -19.32
C ALA A 267 -4.21 -2.15 -20.47
N GLY A 268 -5.27 -2.41 -21.25
CA GLY A 268 -5.26 -3.29 -22.40
C GLY A 268 -4.38 -2.76 -23.54
N VAL A 269 -4.50 -1.47 -23.88
CA VAL A 269 -3.63 -0.81 -24.86
C VAL A 269 -2.17 -0.86 -24.40
N GLY A 270 -1.92 -0.64 -23.11
CA GLY A 270 -0.60 -0.86 -22.51
C GLY A 270 -0.10 -2.28 -22.78
N LEU A 271 -0.85 -3.29 -22.34
CA LEU A 271 -0.44 -4.69 -22.45
C LEU A 271 -0.20 -5.12 -23.91
N VAL A 272 -1.06 -4.71 -24.83
CA VAL A 272 -0.91 -4.99 -26.28
C VAL A 272 0.32 -4.28 -26.84
N GLY A 273 0.56 -3.02 -26.45
CA GLY A 273 1.78 -2.30 -26.84
C GLY A 273 3.06 -3.01 -26.40
N VAL A 274 3.05 -3.67 -25.23
CA VAL A 274 4.16 -4.51 -24.77
C VAL A 274 4.34 -5.70 -25.69
N THR A 275 3.28 -6.49 -25.88
CA THR A 275 3.38 -7.79 -26.58
C THR A 275 3.75 -7.62 -28.04
N LEU A 276 3.45 -6.46 -28.63
CA LEU A 276 3.82 -6.13 -30.01
C LEU A 276 5.15 -5.38 -30.14
N SER A 277 5.76 -4.93 -29.03
CA SER A 277 7.01 -4.17 -29.09
C SER A 277 8.20 -5.07 -29.48
N PRO A 278 8.99 -4.70 -30.52
CA PRO A 278 10.19 -5.42 -30.91
C PRO A 278 11.17 -5.63 -29.75
N VAL A 279 11.35 -4.62 -28.89
CA VAL A 279 12.25 -4.68 -27.72
C VAL A 279 11.86 -5.80 -26.75
N PHE A 280 10.55 -6.03 -26.56
CA PHE A 280 10.07 -7.12 -25.71
C PHE A 280 10.20 -8.48 -26.40
N GLN A 281 9.97 -8.54 -27.70
CA GLN A 281 10.13 -9.77 -28.49
C GLN A 281 11.60 -10.20 -28.57
N GLU A 282 12.52 -9.28 -28.79
CA GLU A 282 13.97 -9.52 -28.75
C GLU A 282 14.39 -10.02 -27.37
N ARG A 283 13.82 -9.48 -26.29
CA ARG A 283 14.09 -10.00 -24.94
C ARG A 283 13.53 -11.42 -24.74
N LEU A 284 12.36 -11.73 -25.27
CA LEU A 284 11.77 -13.07 -25.19
C LEU A 284 12.62 -14.12 -25.92
N SER A 285 13.21 -13.75 -27.06
CA SER A 285 14.07 -14.63 -27.86
C SER A 285 15.55 -14.57 -27.48
N SER A 286 15.97 -13.58 -26.67
CA SER A 286 17.37 -13.45 -26.23
C SER A 286 17.82 -14.60 -25.32
N SER A 287 19.12 -14.89 -25.37
CA SER A 287 19.80 -15.83 -24.47
C SER A 287 19.55 -15.52 -22.99
N ASN A 288 19.48 -14.23 -22.62
CA ASN A 288 19.16 -13.77 -21.27
C ASN A 288 17.72 -14.09 -20.85
N GLY A 289 16.76 -14.01 -21.79
CA GLY A 289 15.36 -14.36 -21.56
C GLY A 289 15.16 -15.86 -21.31
N LEU A 290 15.83 -16.69 -22.10
CA LEU A 290 15.85 -18.14 -21.97
C LEU A 290 16.58 -18.62 -20.71
N ALA A 291 17.71 -17.99 -20.36
CA ALA A 291 18.44 -18.29 -19.13
C ALA A 291 17.60 -18.00 -17.88
N SER A 292 16.87 -16.88 -17.86
CA SER A 292 15.95 -16.56 -16.75
C SER A 292 14.76 -17.52 -16.66
N ALA A 293 14.26 -18.04 -17.79
CA ALA A 293 13.22 -19.07 -17.79
C ALA A 293 13.73 -20.41 -17.23
N ARG A 294 14.88 -20.90 -17.73
CA ARG A 294 15.51 -22.13 -17.25
C ARG A 294 15.89 -22.06 -15.77
N ALA A 295 16.45 -20.92 -15.34
CA ALA A 295 16.77 -20.71 -13.93
C ALA A 295 15.53 -20.81 -13.03
N ARG A 296 14.35 -20.38 -13.51
CA ARG A 296 13.09 -20.52 -12.76
C ARG A 296 12.60 -21.97 -12.71
N ASP A 297 12.74 -22.70 -13.81
CA ASP A 297 12.36 -24.12 -13.89
C ASP A 297 13.21 -24.97 -12.93
N GLU A 298 14.48 -24.63 -12.76
CA GLU A 298 15.39 -25.27 -11.79
C GLU A 298 15.17 -24.77 -10.35
N LEU A 299 14.76 -23.50 -10.18
CA LEU A 299 14.57 -22.89 -8.87
C LEU A 299 13.37 -23.48 -8.12
N VAL A 300 12.26 -23.80 -8.81
CA VAL A 300 11.05 -24.32 -8.14
C VAL A 300 11.32 -25.66 -7.45
N PRO A 301 11.86 -26.70 -8.12
CA PRO A 301 12.21 -27.96 -7.47
C PRO A 301 13.23 -27.78 -6.34
N LEU A 302 14.24 -26.92 -6.53
CA LEU A 302 15.25 -26.63 -5.52
C LEU A 302 14.65 -26.00 -4.27
N VAL A 303 13.78 -24.99 -4.43
CA VAL A 303 13.09 -24.33 -3.32
C VAL A 303 12.21 -25.35 -2.59
N LEU A 304 11.41 -26.13 -3.33
CA LEU A 304 10.51 -27.11 -2.72
C LEU A 304 11.27 -28.23 -1.99
N SER A 305 12.34 -28.78 -2.57
CA SER A 305 13.15 -29.81 -1.92
C SER A 305 13.87 -29.27 -0.68
N THR A 306 14.35 -28.02 -0.75
CA THR A 306 15.01 -27.35 0.37
C THR A 306 14.01 -27.06 1.49
N SER A 307 12.81 -26.57 1.16
CA SER A 307 11.72 -26.38 2.12
C SER A 307 11.28 -27.71 2.75
N GLN A 308 11.18 -28.79 1.96
CA GLN A 308 10.88 -30.13 2.48
C GLN A 308 11.92 -30.60 3.50
N HIS A 309 13.20 -30.39 3.20
CA HIS A 309 14.28 -30.73 4.12
C HIS A 309 14.21 -29.94 5.43
N LEU A 310 13.76 -28.68 5.38
CA LEU A 310 13.50 -27.85 6.57
C LEU A 310 12.17 -28.18 7.26
N GLY A 311 11.45 -29.22 6.84
CA GLY A 311 10.11 -29.53 7.35
C GLY A 311 9.09 -28.42 7.13
N TYR A 312 9.32 -27.56 6.13
CA TYR A 312 8.57 -26.34 5.84
C TYR A 312 8.53 -25.31 6.99
N LEU A 313 9.43 -25.41 7.98
CA LEU A 313 9.50 -24.46 9.10
C LEU A 313 10.30 -23.19 8.76
N GLY A 314 11.12 -23.26 7.71
CA GLY A 314 12.01 -22.17 7.30
C GLY A 314 13.38 -22.22 7.99
N SER A 315 14.30 -21.40 7.52
CA SER A 315 15.69 -21.31 7.99
C SER A 315 15.96 -20.12 8.92
N GLY A 316 14.96 -19.26 9.13
CA GLY A 316 15.06 -18.01 9.89
C GLY A 316 14.73 -16.78 9.04
N PRO A 317 14.34 -15.64 9.64
CA PRO A 317 13.98 -14.46 8.87
C PRO A 317 15.17 -13.88 8.08
N GLY A 318 15.00 -13.68 6.78
CA GLY A 318 16.03 -13.07 5.92
C GLY A 318 17.26 -13.94 5.65
N THR A 319 17.15 -15.27 5.78
CA THR A 319 18.28 -16.20 5.62
C THR A 319 18.22 -17.03 4.35
N SER A 320 17.26 -16.81 3.44
CA SER A 320 17.08 -17.63 2.23
C SER A 320 18.35 -17.76 1.39
N ASN A 321 19.08 -16.66 1.16
CA ASN A 321 20.32 -16.66 0.40
C ASN A 321 21.48 -17.32 1.16
N VAL A 322 21.54 -17.19 2.49
CA VAL A 322 22.57 -17.83 3.32
C VAL A 322 22.42 -19.34 3.26
N LEU A 323 21.18 -19.81 3.43
CA LEU A 323 20.84 -21.23 3.35
C LEU A 323 21.29 -21.87 2.03
N LEU A 324 21.05 -21.19 0.90
CA LEU A 324 21.45 -21.73 -0.41
C LEU A 324 22.97 -21.67 -0.63
N GLN A 325 23.64 -20.63 -0.13
CA GLN A 325 25.11 -20.52 -0.17
C GLN A 325 25.77 -21.64 0.64
N GLU A 326 25.28 -21.94 1.85
CA GLU A 326 25.78 -23.04 2.69
C GLU A 326 25.59 -24.41 2.05
N ARG A 327 24.58 -24.55 1.18
CA ARG A 327 24.33 -25.76 0.39
C ARG A 327 25.17 -25.84 -0.89
N GLY A 328 26.07 -24.88 -1.11
CA GLY A 328 26.93 -24.81 -2.29
C GLY A 328 26.21 -24.40 -3.57
N THR A 329 25.01 -23.82 -3.47
CA THR A 329 24.22 -23.41 -4.63
C THR A 329 24.45 -21.91 -4.90
N PRO A 330 25.06 -21.52 -6.02
CA PRO A 330 25.28 -20.10 -6.34
C PRO A 330 24.00 -19.37 -6.82
N VAL A 331 22.86 -20.07 -6.84
CA VAL A 331 21.60 -19.55 -7.38
C VAL A 331 20.93 -18.61 -6.38
N VAL A 332 20.65 -17.38 -6.82
CA VAL A 332 19.86 -16.40 -6.06
C VAL A 332 18.38 -16.64 -6.31
N VAL A 333 17.58 -16.68 -5.25
CA VAL A 333 16.12 -16.89 -5.34
C VAL A 333 15.44 -15.61 -5.80
N GLU A 334 15.24 -15.42 -7.10
CA GLU A 334 14.59 -14.23 -7.67
C GLU A 334 13.05 -14.22 -7.53
N ASN A 335 12.53 -14.59 -6.35
CA ASN A 335 11.09 -14.57 -6.05
C ASN A 335 10.88 -14.36 -4.54
N SER A 336 10.26 -13.26 -4.14
CA SER A 336 10.08 -12.92 -2.72
C SER A 336 9.22 -13.95 -1.98
N TRP A 337 8.25 -14.59 -2.62
CA TRP A 337 7.43 -15.63 -1.99
C TRP A 337 8.23 -16.91 -1.72
N PHE A 338 9.15 -17.28 -2.63
CA PHE A 338 10.06 -18.39 -2.40
C PHE A 338 11.11 -18.07 -1.35
N GLN A 339 11.60 -16.83 -1.31
CA GLN A 339 12.45 -16.38 -0.21
C GLN A 339 11.74 -16.49 1.14
N LEU A 340 10.51 -15.97 1.25
CA LEU A 340 9.72 -16.12 2.47
C LEU A 340 9.44 -17.59 2.82
N LEU A 341 9.25 -18.47 1.84
CA LEU A 341 9.08 -19.89 2.09
C LEU A 341 10.35 -20.55 2.65
N LEU A 342 11.53 -20.18 2.14
CA LEU A 342 12.80 -20.69 2.65
C LEU A 342 13.21 -20.07 4.00
N SER A 343 12.88 -18.80 4.22
CA SER A 343 13.22 -18.07 5.44
C SER A 343 12.21 -18.31 6.55
N LEU A 344 10.94 -17.99 6.30
CA LEU A 344 9.87 -18.07 7.30
C LEU A 344 9.09 -19.39 7.26
N GLY A 345 9.33 -20.27 6.29
CA GLY A 345 8.55 -21.49 6.16
C GLY A 345 7.13 -21.25 5.68
N LEU A 346 6.38 -22.35 5.55
CA LEU A 346 4.97 -22.32 5.16
C LEU A 346 4.10 -21.54 6.16
N PRO A 347 4.27 -21.67 7.50
CA PRO A 347 3.48 -20.90 8.45
C PRO A 347 3.65 -19.39 8.28
N GLY A 348 4.90 -18.93 8.12
CA GLY A 348 5.20 -17.52 7.90
C GLY A 348 4.61 -16.97 6.60
N VAL A 349 4.77 -17.71 5.50
CA VAL A 349 4.16 -17.33 4.20
C VAL A 349 2.64 -17.23 4.31
N CYS A 350 1.99 -18.22 4.93
CA CYS A 350 0.55 -18.22 5.15
C CYS A 350 0.08 -17.01 5.95
N LEU A 351 0.81 -16.64 7.01
CA LEU A 351 0.48 -15.48 7.84
C LEU A 351 0.69 -14.15 7.09
N VAL A 352 1.76 -14.00 6.32
CA VAL A 352 2.00 -12.80 5.47
C VAL A 352 0.92 -12.69 4.40
N ALA A 353 0.57 -13.80 3.74
CA ALA A 353 -0.50 -13.84 2.76
C ALA A 353 -1.86 -13.50 3.42
N ALA A 354 -2.15 -14.04 4.60
CA ALA A 354 -3.36 -13.74 5.35
C ALA A 354 -3.45 -12.26 5.73
N LEU A 355 -2.34 -11.63 6.11
CA LEU A 355 -2.28 -10.19 6.38
C LEU A 355 -2.65 -9.37 5.13
N ILE A 356 -2.01 -9.66 4.00
CA ILE A 356 -2.25 -8.96 2.72
C ILE A 356 -3.69 -9.15 2.26
N VAL A 357 -4.19 -10.40 2.26
CA VAL A 357 -5.55 -10.72 1.81
C VAL A 357 -6.58 -10.06 2.73
N THR A 358 -6.39 -10.12 4.05
CA THR A 358 -7.31 -9.48 5.00
C THR A 358 -7.32 -7.96 4.81
N ALA A 359 -6.16 -7.34 4.66
CA ALA A 359 -6.05 -5.90 4.38
C ALA A 359 -6.75 -5.54 3.05
N ALA A 360 -6.53 -6.30 1.97
CA ALA A 360 -7.19 -6.07 0.69
C ALA A 360 -8.72 -6.23 0.77
N ILE A 361 -9.22 -7.24 1.48
CA ILE A 361 -10.66 -7.43 1.72
C ILE A 361 -11.23 -6.25 2.54
N MET A 362 -10.51 -5.79 3.56
CA MET A 362 -10.91 -4.61 4.34
C MET A 362 -10.95 -3.34 3.48
N ALA A 363 -9.98 -3.15 2.59
CA ALA A 363 -9.94 -2.06 1.63
C ALA A 363 -11.13 -2.12 0.65
N LEU A 364 -11.46 -3.31 0.10
CA LEU A 364 -12.63 -3.48 -0.76
C LEU A 364 -13.94 -3.19 -0.03
N ARG A 365 -14.10 -3.71 1.20
CA ARG A 365 -15.30 -3.49 2.03
C ARG A 365 -15.47 -2.03 2.46
N SER A 366 -14.38 -1.35 2.77
CA SER A 366 -14.38 0.09 3.03
C SER A 366 -14.52 0.90 1.74
N GLY A 367 -14.29 0.28 0.58
CA GLY A 367 -14.38 0.85 -0.75
C GLY A 367 -13.18 1.71 -1.16
N SER A 368 -12.03 1.52 -0.53
CA SER A 368 -10.72 1.98 -1.00
C SER A 368 -10.20 1.02 -2.07
N LEU A 369 -10.65 1.19 -3.31
CA LEU A 369 -10.21 0.35 -4.45
C LEU A 369 -8.71 0.53 -4.68
N SER A 370 -8.23 1.77 -4.51
CA SER A 370 -6.81 2.12 -4.65
C SER A 370 -5.89 1.28 -3.78
N ALA A 371 -6.21 1.10 -2.49
CA ALA A 371 -5.37 0.32 -1.57
C ALA A 371 -5.43 -1.20 -1.86
N ALA A 372 -6.63 -1.74 -2.16
CA ALA A 372 -6.79 -3.16 -2.49
C ALA A 372 -6.03 -3.54 -3.77
N ALA A 373 -6.18 -2.74 -4.83
CA ALA A 373 -5.53 -2.96 -6.10
C ALA A 373 -4.00 -2.78 -6.00
N ALA A 374 -3.55 -1.79 -5.21
CA ALA A 374 -2.13 -1.59 -4.92
C ALA A 374 -1.50 -2.79 -4.19
N LEU A 375 -2.18 -3.36 -3.18
CA LEU A 375 -1.71 -4.56 -2.48
C LEU A 375 -1.59 -5.77 -3.42
N ALA A 376 -2.56 -5.94 -4.31
CA ALA A 376 -2.52 -6.99 -5.32
C ALA A 376 -1.35 -6.79 -6.30
N ALA A 377 -1.17 -5.58 -6.84
CA ALA A 377 -0.06 -5.24 -7.71
C ALA A 377 1.30 -5.44 -7.03
N LEU A 378 1.46 -4.97 -5.79
CA LEU A 378 2.67 -5.18 -4.99
C LEU A 378 2.98 -6.68 -4.84
N SER A 379 1.97 -7.47 -4.44
CA SER A 379 2.10 -8.92 -4.20
C SER A 379 2.45 -9.70 -5.46
N THR A 380 1.86 -9.31 -6.60
CA THR A 380 2.19 -9.88 -7.91
C THR A 380 3.59 -9.48 -8.35
N SER A 381 3.98 -8.22 -8.19
CA SER A 381 5.34 -7.78 -8.52
C SER A 381 6.38 -8.46 -7.63
N ALA A 382 6.03 -8.74 -6.37
CA ALA A 382 6.89 -9.45 -5.42
C ALA A 382 7.21 -10.90 -5.85
N ALA A 383 6.32 -11.54 -6.62
CA ALA A 383 6.60 -12.85 -7.19
C ALA A 383 7.66 -12.81 -8.30
N GLY A 384 7.95 -11.63 -8.86
CA GLY A 384 8.87 -11.49 -9.98
C GLY A 384 10.34 -11.30 -9.60
N PHE A 385 10.65 -11.01 -8.33
CA PHE A 385 12.02 -10.80 -7.83
C PHE A 385 12.09 -10.80 -6.29
N ASN A 386 13.30 -10.73 -5.74
CA ASN A 386 13.68 -10.94 -4.34
C ASN A 386 13.68 -9.69 -3.45
N TRP A 387 12.69 -8.82 -3.61
CA TRP A 387 12.68 -7.50 -2.98
C TRP A 387 12.59 -7.56 -1.45
N ILE A 388 11.81 -8.50 -0.90
CA ILE A 388 11.46 -8.48 0.52
C ILE A 388 12.63 -8.83 1.44
N GLU A 389 13.61 -9.60 0.97
CA GLU A 389 14.83 -9.88 1.74
C GLU A 389 16.01 -9.02 1.32
N SER A 390 16.05 -8.60 0.05
CA SER A 390 17.20 -7.87 -0.50
C SER A 390 17.14 -6.37 -0.28
N ASP A 391 15.96 -5.82 0.06
CA ASP A 391 15.75 -4.39 0.26
C ASP A 391 14.89 -4.13 1.51
N ARG A 392 15.51 -4.25 2.70
CA ARG A 392 14.84 -4.01 3.99
C ARG A 392 14.07 -2.68 4.04
N PRO A 393 14.64 -1.53 3.60
CA PRO A 393 13.90 -0.27 3.56
C PRO A 393 12.65 -0.32 2.68
N GLY A 394 12.68 -1.08 1.59
CA GLY A 394 11.55 -1.28 0.69
C GLY A 394 10.35 -1.90 1.40
N MET A 395 10.52 -2.61 2.54
CA MET A 395 9.40 -3.26 3.27
C MET A 395 8.33 -2.26 3.67
N LEU A 396 8.73 -0.99 3.83
CA LEU A 396 7.83 0.12 4.07
C LEU A 396 6.69 0.18 3.04
N PHE A 397 6.95 -0.15 1.76
CA PHE A 397 5.93 -0.17 0.71
C PHE A 397 4.76 -1.10 1.04
N LEU A 398 5.05 -2.29 1.59
CA LEU A 398 4.00 -3.20 2.06
C LEU A 398 3.28 -2.61 3.27
N GLY A 399 4.02 -2.14 4.27
CA GLY A 399 3.45 -1.61 5.49
C GLY A 399 2.53 -0.42 5.27
N VAL A 400 2.96 0.57 4.48
CA VAL A 400 2.15 1.76 4.19
C VAL A 400 0.88 1.42 3.39
N LEU A 401 0.89 0.37 2.55
CA LEU A 401 -0.33 -0.11 1.88
C LEU A 401 -1.27 -0.85 2.82
N VAL A 402 -0.75 -1.66 3.74
CA VAL A 402 -1.55 -2.29 4.81
C VAL A 402 -2.21 -1.19 5.65
N ALA A 403 -1.45 -0.17 6.03
CA ALA A 403 -1.92 1.04 6.68
C ALA A 403 -3.05 1.73 5.89
N ALA A 404 -2.85 2.01 4.60
CA ALA A 404 -3.87 2.63 3.75
C ALA A 404 -5.15 1.78 3.63
N ALA A 405 -5.00 0.46 3.57
CA ALA A 405 -6.10 -0.50 3.49
C ALA A 405 -6.93 -0.58 4.79
N MET A 406 -6.32 -0.28 5.93
CA MET A 406 -6.95 -0.26 7.25
C MET A 406 -7.59 1.09 7.61
N SER A 407 -7.53 2.09 6.74
CA SER A 407 -8.05 3.43 7.04
C SER A 407 -9.57 3.47 7.21
N GLU A 408 -10.05 4.30 8.16
CA GLU A 408 -11.49 4.60 8.25
C GLU A 408 -11.93 5.39 7.04
N ARG A 409 -13.06 5.02 6.45
CA ARG A 409 -13.64 5.83 5.39
C ARG A 409 -14.35 7.05 6.00
N GLU A 410 -14.20 8.19 5.35
CA GLU A 410 -14.95 9.46 5.56
C GLU A 410 -16.48 9.30 5.64
N ARG A 411 -17.03 8.13 5.26
CA ARG A 411 -18.45 7.77 5.37
C ARG A 411 -19.01 7.82 6.79
N GLN A 412 -18.19 7.70 7.84
CA GLN A 412 -18.68 7.99 9.19
C GLN A 412 -18.94 9.47 9.40
N SER A 413 -18.18 10.36 8.74
CA SER A 413 -18.44 11.79 8.74
C SER A 413 -19.70 12.10 7.93
N GLU A 414 -19.86 11.54 6.73
CA GLU A 414 -21.07 11.73 5.92
C GLU A 414 -22.32 11.19 6.64
N ARG A 415 -22.25 9.99 7.23
CA ARG A 415 -23.36 9.45 8.04
C ARG A 415 -23.65 10.27 9.30
N LYS A 416 -22.63 10.89 9.89
CA LYS A 416 -22.80 11.79 11.02
C LYS A 416 -23.46 13.08 10.56
N THR A 417 -23.02 13.68 9.45
CA THR A 417 -23.64 14.87 8.85
C THR A 417 -25.07 14.59 8.39
N GLU A 418 -25.34 13.42 7.79
CA GLU A 418 -26.69 12.98 7.40
C GLU A 418 -27.56 12.70 8.63
N ALA A 419 -27.02 12.09 9.68
CA ALA A 419 -27.76 11.89 10.93
C ALA A 419 -28.01 13.21 11.68
N GLU A 420 -27.06 14.15 11.63
CA GLU A 420 -27.19 15.50 12.20
C GLU A 420 -28.18 16.35 11.38
N ALA A 421 -28.14 16.25 10.05
CA ALA A 421 -29.12 16.88 9.16
C ALA A 421 -30.50 16.27 9.35
N ALA A 422 -30.63 14.94 9.42
CA ALA A 422 -31.89 14.26 9.70
C ALA A 422 -32.41 14.55 11.11
N ALA A 423 -31.53 14.72 12.10
CA ALA A 423 -31.91 15.15 13.45
C ALA A 423 -32.30 16.64 13.50
N ALA A 424 -31.71 17.50 12.65
CA ALA A 424 -32.08 18.91 12.53
C ALA A 424 -33.40 19.10 11.75
N GLU A 425 -33.68 18.23 10.78
CA GLU A 425 -34.92 18.23 9.99
C GLU A 425 -36.08 17.51 10.66
N SER A 426 -35.82 16.60 11.62
CA SER A 426 -36.88 16.04 12.46
C SER A 426 -37.52 17.19 13.26
N PRO A 427 -38.73 17.65 12.89
CA PRO A 427 -39.37 18.75 13.57
C PRO A 427 -39.57 18.30 15.01
N ARG A 428 -39.40 19.21 15.98
CA ARG A 428 -39.91 19.04 17.34
C ARG A 428 -41.44 18.89 17.29
N ALA A 429 -41.93 17.76 16.81
CA ALA A 429 -43.32 17.39 16.82
C ALA A 429 -43.67 17.09 18.28
N GLY A 430 -44.28 18.08 18.94
CA GLY A 430 -45.08 17.84 20.13
C GLY A 430 -44.40 18.00 21.48
N VAL A 431 -43.89 19.20 21.77
CA VAL A 431 -44.07 19.77 23.12
C VAL A 431 -44.83 21.09 22.97
N ALA A 432 -45.99 21.01 22.30
CA ALA A 432 -47.04 22.02 22.41
C ALA A 432 -47.86 21.67 23.65
N GLY A 433 -47.97 22.65 24.56
CA GLY A 433 -48.40 22.46 25.93
C GLY A 433 -49.76 21.79 26.13
N VAL A 434 -49.76 20.69 26.87
CA VAL A 434 -50.91 20.32 27.70
C VAL A 434 -50.80 21.17 28.98
N ARG A 435 -51.54 22.27 29.01
CA ARG A 435 -51.78 23.06 30.23
C ARG A 435 -52.41 22.17 31.30
N PRO A 436 -51.97 22.21 32.57
CA PRO A 436 -52.70 21.57 33.65
C PRO A 436 -54.09 22.19 33.77
N ARG A 437 -55.13 21.36 33.59
CA ARG A 437 -56.54 21.73 33.82
C ARG A 437 -56.72 22.15 35.28
N ARG A 438 -57.09 23.40 35.49
CA ARG A 438 -57.58 23.95 36.76
C ARG A 438 -58.92 23.27 37.12
N PRO A 439 -59.16 22.86 38.38
CA PRO A 439 -60.44 22.30 38.79
C PRO A 439 -61.57 23.35 38.74
N ALA A 440 -62.76 22.86 38.38
CA ALA A 440 -63.96 23.63 38.08
C ALA A 440 -64.48 24.47 39.27
N ARG A 441 -64.81 25.74 39.00
CA ARG A 441 -65.75 26.52 39.81
C ARG A 441 -67.16 26.34 39.24
N ALA A 442 -68.11 26.10 40.14
CA ALA A 442 -69.53 25.90 39.87
C ALA A 442 -70.20 27.08 39.12
N PRO A 443 -71.24 26.84 38.32
CA PRO A 443 -72.01 27.90 37.68
C PRO A 443 -73.07 28.46 38.63
N ALA A 444 -73.14 29.79 38.70
CA ALA A 444 -74.23 30.53 39.31
C ALA A 444 -75.38 30.71 38.30
N VAL A 445 -76.60 30.61 38.83
CA VAL A 445 -77.91 30.72 38.19
C VAL A 445 -78.24 32.17 37.82
N ALA A 446 -78.82 32.39 36.63
CA ALA A 446 -79.85 33.39 36.31
C ALA A 446 -80.21 33.25 34.81
N ALA A 447 -81.38 32.74 34.42
CA ALA A 447 -82.71 33.35 34.43
C ALA A 447 -82.92 34.43 33.35
N GLY A 448 -83.87 34.18 32.44
CA GLY A 448 -84.43 35.16 31.50
C GLY A 448 -84.69 34.55 30.10
N VAL A 449 -85.93 34.13 29.76
CA VAL A 449 -86.96 34.94 29.04
C VAL A 449 -86.60 35.04 27.54
N LEU A 450 -87.41 34.76 26.52
CA LEU A 450 -88.79 34.28 26.27
C LEU A 450 -88.96 34.32 24.72
N LEU A 451 -89.93 33.59 24.16
CA LEU A 451 -90.54 33.77 22.80
C LEU A 451 -89.67 33.33 21.60
N GLU A 452 -90.17 32.77 20.49
CA GLU A 452 -91.53 32.50 20.02
C GLU A 452 -91.52 31.50 18.84
N ARG A 453 -92.55 30.65 18.82
CA ARG A 453 -93.37 30.13 17.69
C ARG A 453 -92.82 29.94 16.26
N GLY A 454 -93.19 28.76 15.74
CA GLY A 454 -93.75 28.55 14.39
C GLY A 454 -92.80 27.89 13.39
N ALA A 455 -93.19 27.05 12.42
CA ALA A 455 -94.38 26.27 12.05
C ALA A 455 -94.04 25.62 10.68
N GLY A 456 -94.67 24.48 10.36
CA GLY A 456 -94.68 23.84 9.01
C GLY A 456 -93.63 22.74 8.86
N VAL A 457 -93.94 21.43 8.73
CA VAL A 457 -94.85 20.70 7.81
C VAL A 457 -94.52 20.94 6.34
N THR A 458 -93.71 20.03 5.76
CA THR A 458 -94.12 18.98 4.80
C THR A 458 -93.07 17.90 4.74
#